data_AF-A0A952B7C0-F1
#
_entry.id   AF-A0A952B7C0-F1
#
_cell.length_a   1.000
_cell.length_b   1.000
_cell.length_c   1.000
_cell.angle_alpha   90.00
_cell.angle_beta   90.00
_cell.angle_gamma   90.00
#
_symmetry.space_group_name_H-M   'P 1'
#
loop_
_entity.id
_entity.type
_entity.pdbx_description
1 polymer ?
#
loop_
_entity_poly.entity_id
_entity_poly.type
_entity_poly.pdbx_seq_one_letter_code
_entity_poly.pdbx_strand_id
1 'polypeptide(L)'
;MKLIAKDSVDTYEHLPMPAVTIAKENRHYLDDDVLVEAIETWTIDGILIYSTNATITEQIAELESFYANARLDSIELKSDGNTTLDSLTAQALKGIVVESLTFPEGNGPEWATRRKYRIVVSGKYVPTVILTSGEVNYTIIYDTPQSGQLRRTVSGTVKDVAGTATAKYNTLKTTWDSWAPAPFIGANRGTDTNNANKDDTVCTFTLEDTVYWIAFPTGITNGEINTEIDTDSMGVAWCNVTGWFEGSDADCTTAIADIAPAGYTVLTDSTTRNDHTNRTSFTRRYILTAEGEVSSSETLTIKEQLYEFVHKRVLGGGVPIRQDTSKGPFRYTQTGAIRSKDVYPTPPGYNWNVSGLLSEQVTRIAPEFEVGAGNFIYGLQYTYIFEFAITQGWSS
;
A
#
# COMPACT_ATOMS: atom_id res chain seq x y z
N MET A 1 -7.65 -8.88 -5.54
CA MET A 1 -9.05 -8.43 -5.74
C MET A 1 -9.95 -9.65 -5.69
N LYS A 2 -11.05 -9.60 -4.92
CA LYS A 2 -11.95 -10.74 -4.68
C LYS A 2 -13.34 -10.46 -5.26
N LEU A 3 -13.90 -11.40 -6.00
CA LEU A 3 -15.27 -11.32 -6.53
C LEU A 3 -16.11 -12.48 -6.02
N ILE A 4 -17.38 -12.19 -5.70
CA ILE A 4 -18.32 -13.16 -5.14
C ILE A 4 -19.54 -13.22 -6.06
N ALA A 5 -19.75 -14.39 -6.67
CA ALA A 5 -20.92 -14.62 -7.50
C ALA A 5 -22.16 -14.89 -6.65
N LYS A 6 -23.28 -14.32 -7.11
CA LYS A 6 -24.58 -14.36 -6.45
C LYS A 6 -25.06 -15.80 -6.30
N ASP A 7 -25.53 -16.12 -5.10
CA ASP A 7 -26.04 -17.44 -4.74
C ASP A 7 -25.01 -18.59 -4.92
N SER A 8 -23.71 -18.26 -5.01
CA SER A 8 -22.61 -19.22 -5.13
C SER A 8 -21.61 -19.09 -3.98
N VAL A 9 -20.94 -20.18 -3.63
CA VAL A 9 -19.77 -20.15 -2.73
C VAL A 9 -18.49 -19.82 -3.52
N ASP A 10 -18.61 -19.71 -4.84
CA ASP A 10 -17.47 -19.54 -5.73
C ASP A 10 -16.92 -18.13 -5.61
N THR A 11 -15.64 -18.08 -5.23
CA THR A 11 -14.85 -16.86 -5.13
C THR A 11 -13.80 -16.90 -6.21
N TYR A 12 -13.62 -15.79 -6.93
CA TYR A 12 -12.47 -15.62 -7.82
C TYR A 12 -11.54 -14.54 -7.28
N GLU A 13 -10.25 -14.86 -7.20
CA GLU A 13 -9.21 -13.93 -6.78
C GLU A 13 -8.26 -13.60 -7.94
N HIS A 14 -8.08 -12.31 -8.20
CA HIS A 14 -7.11 -11.82 -9.19
C HIS A 14 -5.76 -11.55 -8.54
N LEU A 15 -4.72 -12.23 -9.02
CA LEU A 15 -3.32 -12.08 -8.62
C LEU A 15 -2.40 -11.96 -9.85
N PRO A 16 -1.43 -11.02 -9.86
CA PRO A 16 -1.23 -9.93 -8.90
C PRO A 16 -2.38 -8.93 -8.89
N MET A 17 -2.40 -7.99 -7.93
CA MET A 17 -3.48 -7.01 -7.83
C MET A 17 -3.67 -6.25 -9.17
N PRO A 18 -4.87 -6.30 -9.78
CA PRO A 18 -5.12 -5.61 -11.03
C PRO A 18 -5.18 -4.10 -10.81
N ALA A 19 -4.91 -3.33 -11.86
CA ALA A 19 -5.24 -1.91 -11.87
C ALA A 19 -6.77 -1.78 -11.97
N VAL A 20 -7.35 -0.93 -11.14
CA VAL A 20 -8.81 -0.76 -11.10
C VAL A 20 -9.16 0.72 -11.26
N THR A 21 -10.05 0.98 -12.21
CA THR A 21 -10.68 2.29 -12.43
C THR A 21 -12.16 2.19 -12.09
N ILE A 22 -12.62 3.00 -11.15
CA ILE A 22 -14.01 3.07 -10.70
C ILE A 22 -14.59 4.39 -11.17
N ALA A 23 -15.62 4.37 -12.00
CA ALA A 23 -16.31 5.56 -12.49
C ALA A 23 -17.74 5.59 -11.96
N LYS A 24 -18.17 6.73 -11.43
CA LYS A 24 -19.53 6.96 -10.97
C LYS A 24 -20.21 8.03 -11.82
N GLU A 25 -21.32 7.65 -12.44
CA GLU A 25 -22.15 8.50 -13.29
C GLU A 25 -23.57 8.61 -12.71
N ASN A 26 -24.05 9.83 -12.50
CA ASN A 26 -25.42 10.12 -12.10
C ASN A 26 -26.28 10.41 -13.34
N ARG A 27 -27.46 9.79 -13.44
CA ARG A 27 -28.43 9.98 -14.53
C ARG A 27 -29.71 10.65 -14.05
N HIS A 28 -30.16 11.65 -14.79
CA HIS A 28 -31.35 12.45 -14.49
C HIS A 28 -32.47 12.20 -15.50
N TYR A 29 -33.71 12.47 -15.10
CA TYR A 29 -34.77 12.70 -16.08
C TYR A 29 -34.48 14.01 -16.82
N LEU A 30 -34.83 14.06 -18.11
CA LEU A 30 -34.50 15.18 -19.00
C LEU A 30 -35.07 16.53 -18.55
N ASP A 31 -36.12 16.55 -17.71
CA ASP A 31 -36.93 17.74 -17.47
C ASP A 31 -36.91 18.29 -16.03
N ASP A 32 -36.45 17.55 -15.00
CA ASP A 32 -36.71 17.92 -13.58
C ASP A 32 -35.47 17.94 -12.65
N ASP A 33 -34.23 17.80 -13.13
CA ASP A 33 -33.02 17.64 -12.29
C ASP A 33 -33.13 16.49 -11.26
N VAL A 34 -34.13 15.62 -11.38
CA VAL A 34 -34.35 14.48 -10.47
C VAL A 34 -33.39 13.37 -10.84
N LEU A 35 -32.49 13.04 -9.91
CA LEU A 35 -31.60 11.88 -9.99
C LEU A 35 -32.41 10.59 -10.01
N VAL A 36 -32.26 9.80 -11.08
CA VAL A 36 -33.02 8.57 -11.33
C VAL A 36 -32.20 7.34 -10.97
N GLU A 37 -30.91 7.37 -11.33
CA GLU A 37 -30.02 6.24 -11.22
C GLU A 37 -28.57 6.76 -11.09
N ALA A 38 -27.79 6.12 -10.24
CA ALA A 38 -26.33 6.23 -10.25
C ALA A 38 -25.78 4.91 -10.77
N ILE A 39 -24.88 4.98 -11.76
CA ILE A 39 -24.19 3.84 -12.33
C ILE A 39 -22.75 3.91 -11.84
N GLU A 40 -22.30 2.85 -11.18
CA GLU A 40 -20.91 2.67 -10.81
C GLU A 40 -20.30 1.59 -11.70
N THR A 41 -19.28 1.96 -12.47
CA THR A 41 -18.60 1.09 -13.43
C THR A 41 -17.18 0.85 -13.00
N TRP A 42 -16.79 -0.40 -12.82
CA TRP A 42 -15.42 -0.78 -12.54
C TRP A 42 -14.80 -1.36 -13.81
N THR A 43 -13.65 -0.80 -14.21
CA THR A 43 -12.77 -1.37 -15.23
C THR A 43 -11.56 -1.96 -14.52
N ILE A 44 -11.37 -3.27 -14.69
CA ILE A 44 -10.35 -4.07 -14.02
C ILE A 44 -9.36 -4.55 -15.09
N ASP A 45 -8.15 -4.03 -15.05
CA ASP A 45 -7.05 -4.40 -15.94
C ASP A 45 -6.04 -5.27 -15.19
N GLY A 46 -5.93 -6.55 -15.56
CA GLY A 46 -5.06 -7.51 -14.89
C GLY A 46 -4.17 -8.31 -15.82
N ILE A 47 -3.33 -9.17 -15.23
CA ILE A 47 -2.37 -10.02 -15.93
C ILE A 47 -2.45 -11.44 -15.37
N LEU A 48 -2.81 -12.39 -16.22
CA LEU A 48 -2.63 -13.82 -15.97
C LEU A 48 -1.15 -14.16 -16.17
N ILE A 49 -0.58 -14.93 -15.25
CA ILE A 49 0.81 -15.38 -15.32
C ILE A 49 0.80 -16.90 -15.29
N TYR A 50 1.56 -17.51 -16.21
CA TYR A 50 1.75 -18.95 -16.20
C TYR A 50 2.17 -19.42 -14.80
N SER A 51 1.47 -20.42 -14.27
CA SER A 51 1.83 -21.08 -13.01
C SER A 51 2.13 -22.55 -13.28
N THR A 52 2.89 -23.20 -12.41
CA THR A 52 3.17 -24.65 -12.53
C THR A 52 1.91 -25.51 -12.46
N ASN A 53 0.80 -24.95 -11.96
CA ASN A 53 -0.43 -25.66 -11.65
C ASN A 53 -1.55 -25.41 -12.66
N ALA A 54 -1.42 -24.39 -13.53
CA ALA A 54 -2.39 -24.10 -14.58
C ALA A 54 -1.72 -23.35 -15.75
N THR A 55 -1.92 -23.87 -16.95
CA THR A 55 -1.56 -23.19 -18.19
C THR A 55 -2.37 -21.89 -18.36
N ILE A 56 -1.88 -20.96 -19.16
CA ILE A 56 -2.60 -19.72 -19.48
C ILE A 56 -3.97 -20.03 -20.11
N THR A 57 -4.04 -21.06 -20.95
CA THR A 57 -5.30 -21.48 -21.57
C THR A 57 -6.32 -21.95 -20.53
N GLU A 58 -5.89 -22.71 -19.52
CA GLU A 58 -6.76 -23.12 -18.41
C GLU A 58 -7.20 -21.91 -17.57
N GLN A 59 -6.29 -20.98 -17.26
CA GLN A 59 -6.63 -19.75 -16.52
C GLN A 59 -7.61 -18.87 -17.31
N ILE A 60 -7.47 -18.77 -18.64
CA ILE A 60 -8.43 -18.06 -19.50
C ILE A 60 -9.80 -18.74 -19.44
N ALA A 61 -9.84 -20.07 -19.60
CA ALA A 61 -11.09 -20.81 -19.58
C ALA A 61 -11.79 -20.73 -18.21
N GLU A 62 -11.02 -20.74 -17.12
CA GLU A 62 -11.53 -20.54 -15.75
C GLU A 62 -12.12 -19.14 -15.59
N LEU A 63 -11.40 -18.10 -16.05
CA LEU A 63 -11.87 -16.73 -16.03
C LEU A 63 -13.15 -16.58 -16.86
N GLU A 64 -13.15 -17.05 -18.11
CA GLU A 64 -14.34 -17.03 -18.96
C GLU A 64 -15.52 -17.79 -18.34
N SER A 65 -15.28 -18.96 -17.76
CA SER A 65 -16.31 -19.74 -17.07
C SER A 65 -16.90 -18.99 -15.88
N PHE A 66 -16.07 -18.32 -15.08
CA PHE A 66 -16.53 -17.53 -13.95
C PHE A 66 -17.37 -16.34 -14.41
N TYR A 67 -16.95 -15.62 -15.47
CA TYR A 67 -17.61 -14.38 -15.89
C TYR A 67 -18.76 -14.56 -16.91
N ALA A 68 -18.88 -15.69 -17.60
CA ALA A 68 -19.82 -15.89 -18.70
C ALA A 68 -21.29 -15.64 -18.34
N ASN A 69 -21.69 -15.85 -17.08
CA ASN A 69 -23.06 -15.64 -16.60
C ASN A 69 -23.13 -15.13 -15.15
N ALA A 70 -22.03 -14.63 -14.61
CA ALA A 70 -22.01 -14.17 -13.23
C ALA A 70 -22.92 -12.95 -13.05
N ARG A 71 -23.91 -13.10 -12.17
CA ARG A 71 -24.44 -11.97 -11.40
C ARG A 71 -23.61 -11.93 -10.14
N LEU A 72 -22.96 -10.82 -9.85
CA LEU A 72 -22.14 -10.71 -8.65
C LEU A 72 -22.97 -10.04 -7.55
N ASP A 73 -22.86 -10.55 -6.32
CA ASP A 73 -23.49 -9.94 -5.14
C ASP A 73 -22.59 -8.84 -4.57
N SER A 74 -21.28 -9.07 -4.62
CA SER A 74 -20.30 -8.06 -4.25
C SER A 74 -18.99 -8.24 -5.01
N ILE A 75 -18.28 -7.13 -5.11
CA ILE A 75 -16.92 -7.05 -5.61
C ILE A 75 -16.11 -6.31 -4.56
N GLU A 76 -14.99 -6.89 -4.15
CA GLU A 76 -14.07 -6.29 -3.18
C GLU A 76 -12.70 -6.08 -3.83
N LEU A 77 -12.26 -4.84 -3.92
CA LEU A 77 -10.86 -4.55 -4.18
C LEU A 77 -10.11 -4.67 -2.85
N LYS A 78 -9.04 -5.46 -2.80
CA LYS A 78 -8.23 -5.66 -1.58
C LYS A 78 -6.76 -5.44 -1.87
N SER A 79 -6.05 -4.75 -0.97
CA SER A 79 -4.63 -4.43 -1.12
C SER A 79 -3.68 -5.61 -0.79
N ASP A 80 -4.09 -6.48 0.12
CA ASP A 80 -3.26 -7.54 0.73
C ASP A 80 -4.03 -8.87 0.88
N GLY A 81 -5.16 -9.03 0.18
CA GLY A 81 -6.08 -10.17 0.32
C GLY A 81 -7.08 -10.06 1.48
N ASN A 82 -6.84 -9.18 2.45
CA ASN A 82 -7.65 -9.01 3.67
C ASN A 82 -8.34 -7.65 3.73
N THR A 83 -7.56 -6.59 3.55
CA THR A 83 -7.91 -5.18 3.66
C THR A 83 -8.65 -4.71 2.42
N THR A 84 -9.94 -4.42 2.57
CA THR A 84 -10.79 -3.88 1.51
C THR A 84 -10.44 -2.41 1.24
N LEU A 85 -10.01 -2.14 0.01
CA LEU A 85 -9.80 -0.80 -0.56
C LEU A 85 -11.11 -0.17 -1.02
N ASP A 86 -11.93 -0.94 -1.71
CA ASP A 86 -13.23 -0.49 -2.21
C ASP A 86 -14.15 -1.70 -2.35
N SER A 87 -15.45 -1.46 -2.33
CA SER A 87 -16.44 -2.50 -2.51
C SER A 87 -17.65 -2.01 -3.28
N LEU A 88 -17.99 -2.73 -4.35
CA LEU A 88 -19.28 -2.60 -5.00
C LEU A 88 -20.19 -3.70 -4.44
N THR A 89 -21.31 -3.32 -3.81
CA THR A 89 -22.30 -4.27 -3.32
C THR A 89 -23.60 -4.12 -4.12
N ALA A 90 -24.19 -5.25 -4.51
CA ALA A 90 -25.47 -5.29 -5.18
C ALA A 90 -26.56 -4.63 -4.32
N GLN A 91 -27.15 -3.55 -4.84
CA GLN A 91 -28.42 -3.05 -4.33
C GLN A 91 -29.56 -3.95 -4.87
N ALA A 92 -30.61 -4.13 -4.07
CA ALA A 92 -31.57 -5.26 -4.11
C ALA A 92 -32.26 -5.57 -5.45
N LEU A 93 -32.16 -4.72 -6.49
CA LEU A 93 -33.00 -4.82 -7.68
C LEU A 93 -32.34 -5.51 -8.89
N LYS A 94 -31.01 -5.46 -9.09
CA LYS A 94 -30.40 -6.00 -10.33
C LYS A 94 -29.08 -6.75 -10.20
N GLY A 95 -28.43 -6.74 -9.04
CA GLY A 95 -27.09 -7.33 -8.93
C GLY A 95 -26.03 -6.52 -9.68
N ILE A 96 -24.77 -6.95 -9.57
CA ILE A 96 -23.67 -6.41 -10.37
C ILE A 96 -23.59 -7.21 -11.67
N VAL A 97 -23.46 -6.52 -12.80
CA VAL A 97 -23.46 -7.10 -14.15
C VAL A 97 -22.05 -7.04 -14.71
N VAL A 98 -21.60 -8.14 -15.33
CA VAL A 98 -20.38 -8.18 -16.13
C VAL A 98 -20.71 -7.71 -17.54
N GLU A 99 -20.24 -6.52 -17.91
CA GLU A 99 -20.51 -5.92 -19.22
C GLU A 99 -19.60 -6.50 -20.31
N SER A 100 -18.33 -6.75 -19.98
CA SER A 100 -17.39 -7.38 -20.90
C SER A 100 -16.23 -8.05 -20.16
N LEU A 101 -15.71 -9.12 -20.77
CA LEU A 101 -14.40 -9.70 -20.50
C LEU A 101 -13.66 -9.72 -21.83
N THR A 102 -12.52 -9.04 -21.90
CA THR A 102 -11.71 -8.95 -23.13
C THR A 102 -10.27 -9.27 -22.83
N PHE A 103 -9.58 -9.82 -23.83
CA PHE A 103 -8.15 -10.11 -23.78
C PHE A 103 -7.46 -9.27 -24.84
N PRO A 104 -7.13 -7.99 -24.55
CA PRO A 104 -6.61 -7.05 -25.55
C PRO A 104 -5.44 -7.66 -26.33
N GLU A 105 -5.48 -7.59 -27.66
CA GLU A 105 -4.54 -8.30 -28.52
C GLU A 105 -3.09 -7.84 -28.33
N GLY A 106 -2.17 -8.80 -28.43
CA GLY A 106 -0.76 -8.55 -28.68
C GLY A 106 -0.20 -9.68 -29.53
N ASN A 107 0.73 -9.34 -30.42
CA ASN A 107 1.22 -10.23 -31.48
C ASN A 107 2.55 -10.94 -31.13
N GLY A 108 2.99 -10.91 -29.87
CA GLY A 108 4.34 -11.35 -29.51
C GLY A 108 4.43 -12.69 -28.74
N PRO A 109 5.66 -13.19 -28.53
CA PRO A 109 5.92 -14.42 -27.78
C PRO A 109 5.69 -14.30 -26.26
N GLU A 110 5.54 -13.08 -25.74
CA GLU A 110 5.23 -12.81 -24.32
C GLU A 110 3.91 -13.46 -23.85
N TRP A 111 3.04 -13.84 -24.80
CA TRP A 111 1.73 -14.43 -24.54
C TRP A 111 1.74 -15.91 -24.17
N ALA A 112 2.89 -16.59 -24.35
CA ALA A 112 3.08 -17.94 -23.83
C ALA A 112 3.28 -17.97 -22.30
N THR A 113 3.65 -16.82 -21.69
CA THR A 113 3.96 -16.74 -20.26
C THR A 113 3.07 -15.76 -19.49
N ARG A 114 2.44 -14.78 -20.18
CA ARG A 114 1.54 -13.80 -19.56
C ARG A 114 0.38 -13.41 -20.47
N ARG A 115 -0.83 -13.21 -19.95
CA ARG A 115 -1.99 -12.72 -20.73
C ARG A 115 -2.67 -11.56 -20.01
N LYS A 116 -2.75 -10.39 -20.66
CA LYS A 116 -3.56 -9.27 -20.15
C LYS A 116 -5.04 -9.56 -20.35
N TYR A 117 -5.85 -9.16 -19.37
CA TYR A 117 -7.31 -9.17 -19.47
C TYR A 117 -7.87 -7.85 -18.97
N ARG A 118 -9.06 -7.53 -19.47
CA ARG A 118 -9.87 -6.40 -19.03
C ARG A 118 -11.28 -6.89 -18.75
N ILE A 119 -11.77 -6.62 -17.56
CA ILE A 119 -13.16 -6.85 -17.17
C ILE A 119 -13.82 -5.50 -16.93
N VAL A 120 -15.01 -5.32 -17.50
CA VAL A 120 -15.88 -4.19 -17.19
C VAL A 120 -17.10 -4.73 -16.47
N VAL A 121 -17.35 -4.24 -15.27
CA VAL A 121 -18.54 -4.58 -14.47
C VAL A 121 -19.26 -3.29 -14.08
N SER A 122 -20.58 -3.36 -13.94
CA SER A 122 -21.37 -2.22 -13.49
C SER A 122 -22.41 -2.61 -12.43
N GLY A 123 -22.57 -1.71 -11.46
CA GLY A 123 -23.61 -1.75 -10.44
C GLY A 123 -24.51 -0.54 -10.60
N LYS A 124 -25.82 -0.76 -10.52
CA LYS A 124 -26.84 0.29 -10.59
C LYS A 124 -27.40 0.53 -9.20
N TYR A 125 -27.36 1.79 -8.77
CA TYR A 125 -27.95 2.26 -7.54
C TYR A 125 -29.08 3.24 -7.83
N VAL A 126 -30.22 3.07 -7.17
CA VAL A 126 -31.29 4.07 -7.15
C VAL A 126 -31.17 4.78 -5.80
N PRO A 127 -30.75 6.05 -5.76
CA PRO A 127 -30.67 6.80 -4.52
C PRO A 127 -32.03 6.85 -3.83
N THR A 128 -32.05 6.53 -2.54
CA THR A 128 -33.26 6.68 -1.70
C THR A 128 -33.61 8.13 -1.42
N VAL A 129 -32.69 9.07 -1.72
CA VAL A 129 -32.88 10.51 -1.57
C VAL A 129 -32.56 11.19 -2.91
N ILE A 130 -33.52 11.93 -3.45
CA ILE A 130 -33.32 12.82 -4.59
C ILE A 130 -32.44 13.97 -4.09
N LEU A 131 -31.17 13.99 -4.51
CA LEU A 131 -30.28 15.11 -4.23
C LEU A 131 -30.60 16.25 -5.20
N THR A 132 -31.43 17.20 -4.77
CA THR A 132 -31.76 18.41 -5.54
C THR A 132 -30.60 19.42 -5.65
N SER A 133 -29.46 19.17 -4.98
CA SER A 133 -28.26 19.99 -5.14
C SER A 133 -26.99 19.25 -4.71
N GLY A 134 -25.89 19.38 -5.45
CA GLY A 134 -24.59 18.80 -5.08
C GLY A 134 -24.28 17.46 -5.73
N GLU A 135 -24.54 17.31 -7.02
CA GLU A 135 -24.16 16.11 -7.78
C GLU A 135 -22.64 16.00 -7.87
N VAL A 136 -22.14 14.79 -7.70
CA VAL A 136 -20.73 14.48 -7.87
C VAL A 136 -20.60 13.34 -8.87
N ASN A 137 -19.93 13.59 -9.98
CA ASN A 137 -19.43 12.55 -10.87
C ASN A 137 -17.93 12.45 -10.67
N TYR A 138 -17.41 11.25 -10.46
CA TYR A 138 -15.99 11.07 -10.20
C TYR A 138 -15.46 9.73 -10.71
N THR A 139 -14.15 9.69 -10.85
CA THR A 139 -13.36 8.51 -11.16
C THR A 139 -12.34 8.33 -10.06
N ILE A 140 -12.23 7.10 -9.53
CA ILE A 140 -11.16 6.67 -8.64
C ILE A 140 -10.27 5.71 -9.43
N ILE A 141 -8.97 5.97 -9.44
CA ILE A 141 -7.96 5.09 -10.02
C ILE A 141 -7.10 4.59 -8.87
N TYR A 142 -7.04 3.27 -8.74
CA TYR A 142 -6.05 2.60 -7.91
C TYR A 142 -4.97 2.02 -8.82
N ASP A 143 -3.75 2.52 -8.66
CA ASP A 143 -2.61 1.98 -9.39
C ASP A 143 -1.38 1.83 -8.49
N THR A 144 -0.41 1.11 -9.01
CA THR A 144 0.89 0.94 -8.37
C THR A 144 1.93 1.37 -9.40
N PRO A 145 2.34 2.66 -9.41
CA PRO A 145 3.35 3.16 -10.32
C PRO A 145 4.67 2.39 -10.18
N GLN A 146 5.67 2.70 -11.02
CA GLN A 146 6.99 2.04 -10.96
C GLN A 146 7.70 2.16 -9.60
N SER A 147 7.25 3.10 -8.76
CA SER A 147 7.67 3.26 -7.36
C SER A 147 7.24 2.12 -6.44
N GLY A 148 6.29 1.26 -6.86
CA GLY A 148 5.73 0.21 -6.01
C GLY A 148 4.78 0.73 -4.93
N GLN A 149 4.51 2.03 -4.90
CA GLN A 149 3.60 2.64 -3.94
C GLN A 149 2.17 2.52 -4.44
N LEU A 150 1.24 2.17 -3.55
CA LEU A 150 -0.17 2.23 -3.88
C LEU A 150 -0.58 3.71 -3.98
N ARG A 151 -1.15 4.07 -5.12
CA ARG A 151 -1.65 5.41 -5.39
C ARG A 151 -3.15 5.35 -5.66
N ARG A 152 -3.85 6.32 -5.09
CA ARG A 152 -5.27 6.60 -5.33
C ARG A 152 -5.38 7.96 -5.95
N THR A 153 -5.95 8.03 -7.15
CA THR A 153 -6.30 9.29 -7.79
C THR A 153 -7.82 9.40 -7.87
N VAL A 154 -8.38 10.43 -7.25
CA VAL A 154 -9.81 10.77 -7.32
C VAL A 154 -9.95 12.03 -8.16
N SER A 155 -10.65 11.96 -9.27
CA SER A 155 -10.88 13.12 -10.15
C SER A 155 -12.33 13.18 -10.58
N GLY A 156 -12.88 14.38 -10.75
CA GLY A 156 -14.29 14.49 -11.09
C GLY A 156 -14.81 15.91 -11.18
N THR A 157 -16.12 16.03 -11.07
CA THR A 157 -16.85 17.30 -11.12
C THR A 157 -17.97 17.30 -10.08
N VAL A 158 -18.02 18.37 -9.29
CA VAL A 158 -19.14 18.72 -8.42
C VAL A 158 -20.01 19.76 -9.13
N LYS A 159 -21.32 19.53 -9.20
CA LYS A 159 -22.28 20.51 -9.72
C LYS A 159 -23.21 20.99 -8.61
N ASP A 160 -23.46 22.29 -8.61
CA ASP A 160 -24.36 22.92 -7.66
C ASP A 160 -25.11 24.11 -8.26
N VAL A 161 -26.43 24.02 -8.32
CA VAL A 161 -27.29 25.10 -8.84
C VAL A 161 -27.24 26.36 -7.97
N ALA A 162 -26.81 26.26 -6.72
CA ALA A 162 -26.75 27.38 -5.78
C ALA A 162 -25.43 28.18 -5.83
N GLY A 163 -24.47 27.81 -6.69
CA GLY A 163 -23.19 28.51 -6.81
C GLY A 163 -22.25 28.26 -5.62
N THR A 164 -22.29 27.05 -5.03
CA THR A 164 -21.43 26.64 -3.91
C THR A 164 -20.66 25.33 -4.20
N ALA A 165 -20.39 25.03 -5.48
CA ALA A 165 -19.75 23.78 -5.88
C ALA A 165 -18.38 23.56 -5.23
N THR A 166 -17.59 24.62 -5.04
CA THR A 166 -16.29 24.56 -4.35
C THR A 166 -16.43 24.20 -2.87
N ALA A 167 -17.39 24.81 -2.18
CA ALA A 167 -17.66 24.50 -0.78
C ALA A 167 -18.09 23.03 -0.61
N LYS A 168 -18.94 22.53 -1.52
CA LYS A 168 -19.36 21.13 -1.56
C LYS A 168 -18.21 20.17 -1.86
N TYR A 169 -17.30 20.53 -2.77
CA TYR A 169 -16.06 19.77 -2.97
C TYR A 169 -15.24 19.68 -1.68
N ASN A 170 -15.05 20.79 -0.96
CA ASN A 170 -14.29 20.78 0.29
C ASN A 170 -14.93 19.88 1.37
N THR A 171 -16.27 19.89 1.48
CA THR A 171 -16.98 18.94 2.36
C THR A 171 -16.77 17.49 1.90
N LEU A 172 -16.93 17.22 0.61
CA LEU A 172 -16.74 15.89 0.04
C LEU A 172 -15.32 15.37 0.25
N LYS A 173 -14.31 16.22 0.08
CA LYS A 173 -12.91 15.92 0.34
C LYS A 173 -12.71 15.47 1.79
N THR A 174 -13.26 16.21 2.78
CA THR A 174 -13.16 15.79 4.19
C THR A 174 -13.85 14.45 4.45
N THR A 175 -14.96 14.18 3.75
CA THR A 175 -15.62 12.88 3.81
C THR A 175 -14.74 11.77 3.23
N TRP A 176 -14.10 12.00 2.08
CA TRP A 176 -13.17 11.03 1.47
C TRP A 176 -11.91 10.80 2.29
N ASP A 177 -11.42 11.81 3.01
CA ASP A 177 -10.31 11.65 3.94
C ASP A 177 -10.74 10.77 5.13
N SER A 178 -11.99 10.95 5.62
CA SER A 178 -12.54 10.11 6.70
C SER A 178 -12.93 8.69 6.27
N TRP A 179 -13.22 8.49 4.99
CA TRP A 179 -13.56 7.20 4.38
C TRP A 179 -12.41 6.61 3.58
N ALA A 180 -11.20 7.16 3.73
CA ALA A 180 -10.03 6.60 3.08
C ALA A 180 -9.89 5.14 3.55
N PRO A 181 -9.85 4.15 2.63
CA PRO A 181 -9.66 2.77 3.03
C PRO A 181 -8.33 2.63 3.78
N ALA A 182 -8.21 1.60 4.62
CA ALA A 182 -7.16 1.50 5.62
C ALA A 182 -5.71 1.81 5.15
N PRO A 183 -5.23 1.43 3.95
CA PRO A 183 -3.86 1.80 3.58
C PRO A 183 -3.69 3.27 3.23
N PHE A 184 -4.78 4.01 3.00
CA PHE A 184 -4.77 5.44 2.71
C PHE A 184 -5.05 6.33 3.92
N ILE A 185 -5.34 5.75 5.10
CA ILE A 185 -5.42 6.53 6.33
C ILE A 185 -4.01 7.07 6.64
N GLY A 186 -3.86 8.39 6.55
CA GLY A 186 -2.55 9.05 6.68
C GLY A 186 -1.69 9.02 5.41
N ALA A 187 -2.22 8.63 4.25
CA ALA A 187 -1.46 8.75 3.00
C ALA A 187 -1.10 10.21 2.70
N ASN A 188 0.04 10.41 2.02
CA ASN A 188 0.47 11.75 1.64
C ASN A 188 -0.35 12.24 0.45
N ARG A 189 -0.94 13.42 0.62
CA ARG A 189 -1.61 14.16 -0.45
C ARG A 189 -0.55 14.76 -1.37
N GLY A 190 -0.39 14.19 -2.56
CA GLY A 190 0.52 14.70 -3.59
C GLY A 190 -0.10 15.87 -4.34
N THR A 191 -1.27 15.64 -4.95
CA THR A 191 -2.02 16.65 -5.70
C THR A 191 -3.36 16.89 -5.03
N ASP A 192 -3.75 18.15 -4.89
CA ASP A 192 -5.10 18.56 -4.51
C ASP A 192 -5.44 19.85 -5.26
N THR A 193 -6.15 19.70 -6.37
CA THR A 193 -6.52 20.81 -7.23
C THR A 193 -8.02 20.82 -7.42
N ASN A 194 -8.59 22.01 -7.38
CA ASN A 194 -9.96 22.25 -7.79
C ASN A 194 -10.04 23.53 -8.61
N ASN A 195 -10.99 23.59 -9.53
CA ASN A 195 -11.21 24.72 -10.41
C ASN A 195 -12.71 24.89 -10.64
N ALA A 196 -13.25 26.01 -10.16
CA ALA A 196 -14.64 26.36 -10.32
C ALA A 196 -14.85 27.25 -11.54
N ASN A 197 -16.01 27.10 -12.19
CA ASN A 197 -16.46 28.08 -13.17
C ASN A 197 -16.79 29.42 -12.48
N LYS A 198 -17.02 30.46 -13.29
CA LYS A 198 -17.24 31.83 -12.79
C LYS A 198 -18.37 31.94 -11.76
N ASP A 199 -19.40 31.12 -11.91
CA ASP A 199 -20.60 31.17 -11.09
C ASP A 199 -20.56 30.16 -9.92
N ASP A 200 -19.44 29.45 -9.74
CA ASP A 200 -19.24 28.35 -8.78
C ASP A 200 -20.36 27.30 -8.82
N THR A 201 -20.96 27.11 -10.00
CA THR A 201 -21.99 26.10 -10.24
C THR A 201 -21.40 24.76 -10.69
N VAL A 202 -20.15 24.76 -11.13
CA VAL A 202 -19.40 23.57 -11.54
C VAL A 202 -17.98 23.68 -11.02
N CYS A 203 -17.51 22.69 -10.27
CA CYS A 203 -16.15 22.59 -9.75
C CYS A 203 -15.51 21.28 -10.20
N THR A 204 -14.49 21.36 -11.06
CA THR A 204 -13.68 20.19 -11.44
C THR A 204 -12.56 20.00 -10.41
N PHE A 205 -12.23 18.77 -10.05
CA PHE A 205 -11.21 18.49 -9.05
C PHE A 205 -10.33 17.29 -9.40
N THR A 206 -9.15 17.24 -8.81
CA THR A 206 -8.23 16.09 -8.82
C THR A 206 -7.48 16.04 -7.49
N LEU A 207 -7.53 14.86 -6.88
CA LEU A 207 -6.93 14.53 -5.60
C LEU A 207 -6.08 13.28 -5.80
N GLU A 208 -4.83 13.32 -5.35
CA GLU A 208 -3.91 12.18 -5.43
C GLU A 208 -3.34 11.88 -4.05
N ASP A 209 -3.56 10.65 -3.58
CA ASP A 209 -2.96 10.11 -2.37
C ASP A 209 -1.96 9.02 -2.73
N THR A 210 -0.79 9.06 -2.10
CA THR A 210 0.22 8.00 -2.22
C THR A 210 0.50 7.43 -0.84
N VAL A 211 0.41 6.11 -0.72
CA VAL A 211 0.78 5.39 0.51
C VAL A 211 2.31 5.39 0.60
N TYR A 212 2.86 6.23 1.47
CA TYR A 212 4.28 6.17 1.84
C TYR A 212 4.50 5.09 2.89
N TRP A 213 5.73 4.57 2.92
CA TRP A 213 6.25 3.86 4.09
C TRP A 213 6.39 4.91 5.19
N ILE A 214 5.43 4.95 6.12
CA ILE A 214 5.31 5.96 7.19
C ILE A 214 4.81 7.31 6.65
N ALA A 215 3.59 7.67 7.03
CA ALA A 215 3.11 9.04 6.92
C ALA A 215 4.07 9.92 7.74
N PHE A 216 4.78 10.83 7.09
CA PHE A 216 5.57 11.79 7.85
C PHE A 216 4.62 12.72 8.61
N PRO A 217 5.02 13.22 9.80
CA PRO A 217 4.24 14.23 10.51
C PRO A 217 3.94 15.43 9.61
N THR A 218 2.82 16.11 9.88
CA THR A 218 2.37 17.27 9.09
C THR A 218 3.50 18.29 8.89
N GLY A 219 3.69 18.74 7.64
CA GLY A 219 4.71 19.74 7.30
C GLY A 219 6.08 19.17 6.95
N ILE A 220 6.26 17.85 7.05
CA ILE A 220 7.44 17.15 6.56
C ILE A 220 7.25 16.75 5.09
N THR A 221 8.19 17.15 4.24
CA THR A 221 8.17 16.86 2.80
C THR A 221 8.97 15.60 2.45
N ASN A 222 9.91 15.20 3.30
CA ASN A 222 10.79 14.04 3.08
C ASN A 222 11.47 13.62 4.39
N GLY A 223 11.96 12.40 4.50
CA GLY A 223 12.67 11.96 5.69
C GLY A 223 13.23 10.55 5.65
N GLU A 224 14.07 10.25 6.62
CA GLU A 224 14.64 8.93 6.87
C GLU A 224 14.75 8.73 8.37
N ILE A 225 14.42 7.53 8.85
CA ILE A 225 14.54 7.14 10.26
C ILE A 225 15.17 5.75 10.29
N ASN A 226 16.20 5.60 11.10
CA ASN A 226 16.90 4.35 11.35
C ASN A 226 16.99 4.13 12.86
N THR A 227 16.54 2.95 13.32
CA THR A 227 16.52 2.56 14.73
C THR A 227 17.43 1.35 14.92
N GLU A 228 18.40 1.48 15.82
CA GLU A 228 19.34 0.43 16.20
C GLU A 228 19.19 0.15 17.70
N ILE A 229 19.13 -1.13 18.09
CA ILE A 229 19.13 -1.52 19.50
C ILE A 229 20.41 -2.29 19.80
N ASP A 230 21.16 -1.80 20.79
CA ASP A 230 22.43 -2.38 21.25
C ASP A 230 22.34 -2.70 22.74
N THR A 231 23.14 -3.62 23.25
CA THR A 231 23.24 -3.90 24.68
C THR A 231 24.69 -3.87 25.11
N ASP A 232 24.99 -3.08 26.14
CA ASP A 232 26.36 -3.02 26.65
C ASP A 232 26.76 -4.27 27.45
N SER A 233 28.03 -4.29 27.87
CA SER A 233 28.61 -5.35 28.69
C SER A 233 27.97 -5.49 30.08
N MET A 234 27.09 -4.57 30.49
CA MET A 234 26.37 -4.59 31.76
C MET A 234 24.91 -5.06 31.59
N GLY A 235 24.50 -5.46 30.39
CA GLY A 235 23.13 -5.89 30.10
C GLY A 235 22.13 -4.72 30.03
N VAL A 236 22.62 -3.50 29.82
CA VAL A 236 21.76 -2.34 29.59
C VAL A 236 21.45 -2.27 28.10
N ALA A 237 20.17 -2.37 27.75
CA ALA A 237 19.71 -2.18 26.38
C ALA A 237 19.61 -0.68 26.06
N TRP A 238 20.10 -0.30 24.89
CA TRP A 238 20.12 1.06 24.37
C TRP A 238 19.41 1.10 23.03
N CYS A 239 18.56 2.10 22.79
CA CYS A 239 18.00 2.38 21.48
C CYS A 239 18.68 3.61 20.89
N ASN A 240 19.23 3.52 19.69
CA ASN A 240 19.78 4.61 18.92
C ASN A 240 18.86 4.90 17.73
N VAL A 241 18.19 6.04 17.75
CA VAL A 241 17.32 6.52 16.67
C VAL A 241 18.06 7.64 15.93
N THR A 242 18.36 7.40 14.67
CA THR A 242 19.05 8.33 13.77
C THR A 242 18.16 8.64 12.58
N GLY A 243 18.32 9.81 11.98
CA GLY A 243 17.50 10.16 10.83
C GLY A 243 17.62 11.59 10.40
N TRP A 244 16.76 11.98 9.47
CA TRP A 244 16.57 13.36 9.06
C TRP A 244 15.16 13.59 8.54
N PHE A 245 14.70 14.84 8.61
CA PHE A 245 13.47 15.30 7.98
C PHE A 245 13.73 16.55 7.15
N GLU A 246 12.95 16.74 6.10
CA GLU A 246 12.87 17.99 5.34
C GLU A 246 11.52 18.66 5.58
N GLY A 247 11.52 19.96 5.86
CA GLY A 247 10.31 20.72 6.23
C GLY A 247 10.65 22.04 6.89
N SER A 248 9.64 22.76 7.43
CA SER A 248 9.91 23.92 8.28
C SER A 248 10.64 23.48 9.55
N ASP A 249 11.39 24.40 10.19
CA ASP A 249 12.12 24.08 11.43
C ASP A 249 11.16 23.63 12.55
N ALA A 250 9.99 24.27 12.63
CA ALA A 250 8.93 23.91 13.57
C ALA A 250 8.38 22.50 13.31
N ASP A 251 8.04 22.20 12.05
CA ASP A 251 7.49 20.89 11.67
C ASP A 251 8.51 19.77 11.90
N CYS A 252 9.78 20.00 11.52
CA CYS A 252 10.87 19.07 11.79
C CYS A 252 11.05 18.83 13.29
N THR A 253 11.02 19.88 14.11
CA THR A 253 11.18 19.75 15.56
C THR A 253 10.05 18.92 16.17
N THR A 254 8.80 19.19 15.78
CA THR A 254 7.63 18.42 16.22
C THR A 254 7.75 16.96 15.78
N ALA A 255 8.08 16.72 14.51
CA ALA A 255 8.23 15.37 13.97
C ALA A 255 9.30 14.56 14.69
N ILE A 256 10.44 15.18 15.01
CA ILE A 256 11.52 14.53 15.77
C ILE A 256 11.04 14.23 17.19
N ALA A 257 10.32 15.14 17.84
CA ALA A 257 9.76 14.92 19.17
C ALA A 257 8.79 13.71 19.20
N ASP A 258 7.96 13.55 18.18
CA ASP A 258 6.97 12.46 18.09
C ASP A 258 7.60 11.07 17.91
N ILE A 259 8.80 10.97 17.32
CA ILE A 259 9.53 9.70 17.25
C ILE A 259 10.12 9.29 18.61
N ALA A 260 10.24 10.23 19.57
CA ALA A 260 10.81 9.89 20.86
C ALA A 260 9.93 8.87 21.60
N PRO A 261 10.44 7.68 21.95
CA PRO A 261 9.69 6.78 22.80
C PRO A 261 9.50 7.43 24.18
N ALA A 262 8.25 7.59 24.59
CA ALA A 262 7.90 8.22 25.86
C ALA A 262 8.31 7.34 27.04
N GLY A 263 8.81 7.98 28.12
CA GLY A 263 9.13 7.27 29.38
C GLY A 263 10.54 6.66 29.46
N TYR A 264 11.36 6.80 28.43
CA TYR A 264 12.75 6.32 28.44
C TYR A 264 13.76 7.42 28.77
N THR A 265 14.87 7.04 29.41
CA THR A 265 15.94 8.01 29.74
C THR A 265 16.78 8.29 28.51
N VAL A 266 16.85 9.57 28.13
CA VAL A 266 17.65 10.08 27.02
C VAL A 266 19.11 10.26 27.45
N LEU A 267 20.05 9.78 26.64
CA LEU A 267 21.50 9.90 26.88
C LEU A 267 22.16 10.85 25.91
N THR A 268 21.67 10.85 24.69
CA THR A 268 22.13 11.72 23.62
C THR A 268 20.90 12.18 22.89
N ASP A 269 20.79 13.49 22.69
CA ASP A 269 19.80 14.11 21.83
C ASP A 269 20.52 15.21 21.08
N SER A 270 20.68 15.00 19.78
CA SER A 270 21.31 15.96 18.90
C SER A 270 20.45 16.16 17.69
N THR A 271 20.26 17.42 17.33
CA THR A 271 19.58 17.85 16.12
C THR A 271 20.48 18.85 15.41
N THR A 272 20.56 18.76 14.09
CA THR A 272 21.37 19.67 13.26
C THR A 272 20.55 20.09 12.06
N ARG A 273 20.32 21.40 11.96
CA ARG A 273 19.57 22.02 10.87
C ARG A 273 20.51 22.45 9.74
N ASN A 274 20.12 22.16 8.51
CA ASN A 274 20.68 22.71 7.28
C ASN A 274 19.58 23.51 6.54
N ASP A 275 19.62 24.83 6.68
CA ASP A 275 18.62 25.73 6.10
C ASP A 275 18.69 25.82 4.57
N HIS A 276 19.81 25.43 3.95
CA HIS A 276 19.91 25.41 2.49
C HIS A 276 19.09 24.29 1.85
N THR A 277 18.94 23.16 2.55
CA THR A 277 18.16 22.00 2.09
C THR A 277 16.85 21.84 2.86
N ASN A 278 16.53 22.77 3.76
CA ASN A 278 15.44 22.64 4.73
C ASN A 278 15.45 21.31 5.51
N ARG A 279 16.65 20.76 5.77
CA ARG A 279 16.81 19.43 6.36
C ARG A 279 17.24 19.53 7.82
N THR A 280 16.55 18.84 8.72
CA THR A 280 16.95 18.67 10.12
C THR A 280 17.35 17.21 10.34
N SER A 281 18.64 16.96 10.56
CA SER A 281 19.15 15.64 10.94
C SER A 281 19.08 15.47 12.45
N PHE A 282 18.88 14.25 12.93
CA PHE A 282 18.82 13.95 14.35
C PHE A 282 19.51 12.64 14.71
N THR A 283 19.98 12.56 15.94
CA THR A 283 20.51 11.34 16.56
C THR A 283 20.12 11.35 18.02
N ARG A 284 19.41 10.32 18.46
CA ARG A 284 18.90 10.16 19.81
C ARG A 284 19.23 8.79 20.36
N ARG A 285 19.68 8.73 21.60
CA ARG A 285 20.00 7.48 22.29
C ARG A 285 19.23 7.37 23.60
N TYR A 286 18.57 6.24 23.82
CA TYR A 286 17.72 5.95 24.97
C TYR A 286 18.18 4.70 25.71
N ILE A 287 17.96 4.61 27.03
CA ILE A 287 18.04 3.36 27.80
C ILE A 287 16.68 2.65 27.71
N LEU A 288 16.64 1.39 27.29
CA LEU A 288 15.43 0.59 27.14
C LEU A 288 15.14 -0.38 28.30
N THR A 289 16.12 -0.70 29.15
CA THR A 289 16.02 -1.84 30.07
C THR A 289 14.90 -1.69 31.10
N ALA A 290 13.87 -2.54 30.98
CA ALA A 290 12.98 -2.95 32.06
C ALA A 290 13.55 -4.23 32.71
N GLU A 291 13.29 -4.48 34.01
CA GLU A 291 13.84 -5.65 34.73
C GLU A 291 13.52 -6.98 34.02
N GLY A 292 14.54 -7.72 33.57
CA GLY A 292 14.45 -9.14 33.20
C GLY A 292 14.94 -9.53 31.80
N GLU A 293 15.02 -8.60 30.85
CA GLU A 293 15.57 -8.84 29.51
C GLU A 293 17.02 -8.35 29.44
N VAL A 294 17.96 -9.23 29.07
CA VAL A 294 19.40 -8.90 29.12
C VAL A 294 19.87 -8.23 27.84
N SER A 295 19.33 -8.63 26.68
CA SER A 295 19.62 -7.98 25.40
C SER A 295 18.70 -8.52 24.30
N SER A 296 18.14 -7.65 23.47
CA SER A 296 17.60 -8.02 22.16
C SER A 296 18.14 -7.06 21.10
N SER A 297 18.54 -7.60 19.96
CA SER A 297 18.89 -6.82 18.77
C SER A 297 18.12 -7.36 17.57
N GLU A 298 17.59 -6.46 16.76
CA GLU A 298 16.88 -6.77 15.54
C GLU A 298 17.36 -5.83 14.44
N THR A 299 17.62 -6.40 13.27
CA THR A 299 17.98 -5.68 12.06
C THR A 299 17.02 -6.07 10.97
N LEU A 300 16.37 -5.05 10.42
CA LEU A 300 15.44 -5.17 9.31
C LEU A 300 16.12 -4.61 8.07
N THR A 301 16.36 -5.46 7.08
CA THR A 301 16.98 -5.03 5.82
C THR A 301 16.06 -5.36 4.66
N ILE A 302 15.68 -4.34 3.90
CA ILE A 302 15.05 -4.49 2.59
C ILE A 302 16.11 -4.19 1.53
N LYS A 303 16.40 -5.16 0.66
CA LYS A 303 17.26 -4.93 -0.50
C LYS A 303 16.39 -4.88 -1.74
N GLU A 304 16.35 -3.71 -2.38
CA GLU A 304 15.88 -3.59 -3.74
C GLU A 304 16.88 -4.31 -4.67
N GLN A 305 16.41 -5.28 -5.45
CA GLN A 305 17.22 -5.72 -6.58
C GLN A 305 17.19 -4.62 -7.65
N LEU A 306 18.38 -4.09 -7.95
CA LEU A 306 18.59 -3.18 -9.07
C LEU A 306 18.14 -3.84 -10.37
N TYR A 307 17.69 -3.03 -11.33
CA TYR A 307 17.34 -3.49 -12.67
C TYR A 307 18.42 -4.40 -13.24
N GLU A 308 18.05 -5.64 -13.60
CA GLU A 308 18.82 -6.35 -14.60
C GLU A 308 18.71 -5.57 -15.91
N PHE A 309 19.85 -5.32 -16.54
CA PHE A 309 19.91 -4.73 -17.86
C PHE A 309 20.70 -5.64 -18.79
N VAL A 310 20.24 -5.71 -20.04
CA VAL A 310 21.03 -6.28 -21.12
C VAL A 310 21.38 -5.18 -22.10
N HIS A 311 22.66 -5.14 -22.51
CA HIS A 311 23.08 -4.29 -23.62
C HIS A 311 22.70 -5.00 -24.92
N LYS A 312 21.70 -4.47 -25.63
CA LYS A 312 21.36 -5.00 -26.95
C LYS A 312 22.25 -4.34 -28.00
N ARG A 313 22.90 -5.18 -28.81
CA ARG A 313 23.63 -4.71 -29.98
C ARG A 313 22.61 -4.22 -31.01
N VAL A 314 22.78 -2.98 -31.47
CA VAL A 314 21.94 -2.42 -32.53
C VAL A 314 22.35 -3.05 -33.85
N LEU A 315 21.42 -3.73 -34.51
CA LEU A 315 21.61 -4.23 -35.88
C LEU A 315 21.88 -3.03 -36.80
N GLY A 316 23.06 -3.02 -37.43
CA GLY A 316 23.51 -1.89 -38.26
C GLY A 316 24.70 -1.09 -37.70
N GLY A 317 25.23 -1.43 -36.51
CA GLY A 317 26.51 -0.88 -36.03
C GLY A 317 26.42 0.39 -35.15
N GLY A 318 25.35 0.55 -34.38
CA GLY A 318 25.19 1.62 -33.39
C GLY A 318 25.76 1.30 -32.00
N VAL A 319 25.82 2.33 -31.14
CA VAL A 319 26.17 2.18 -29.71
C VAL A 319 25.14 1.26 -29.03
N PRO A 320 25.57 0.27 -28.22
CA PRO A 320 24.64 -0.62 -27.53
C PRO A 320 23.61 0.16 -26.71
N ILE A 321 22.34 -0.25 -26.80
CA ILE A 321 21.27 0.36 -26.02
C ILE A 321 21.09 -0.49 -24.75
N ARG A 322 21.15 0.18 -23.58
CA ARG A 322 20.79 -0.43 -22.30
C ARG A 322 19.26 -0.64 -22.30
N GLN A 323 18.84 -1.89 -22.19
CA GLN A 323 17.43 -2.24 -21.98
C GLN A 323 17.29 -2.95 -20.64
N ASP A 324 16.49 -2.39 -19.75
CA ASP A 324 16.16 -3.02 -18.48
C ASP A 324 15.19 -4.20 -18.74
N THR A 325 15.50 -5.40 -18.21
CA THR A 325 14.87 -6.67 -18.64
C THR A 325 13.79 -7.22 -17.72
N SER A 326 13.83 -6.90 -16.43
CA SER A 326 12.75 -7.04 -15.45
C SER A 326 13.31 -6.70 -14.06
N LYS A 327 12.47 -6.21 -13.13
CA LYS A 327 12.86 -6.16 -11.72
C LYS A 327 12.74 -7.56 -11.13
N GLY A 328 13.79 -8.02 -10.44
CA GLY A 328 13.68 -9.17 -9.54
C GLY A 328 12.76 -8.85 -8.36
N PRO A 329 12.23 -9.87 -7.66
CA PRO A 329 11.43 -9.67 -6.46
C PRO A 329 12.27 -9.02 -5.34
N PHE A 330 11.61 -8.29 -4.46
CA PHE A 330 12.28 -7.70 -3.30
C PHE A 330 12.66 -8.79 -2.32
N ARG A 331 13.77 -8.56 -1.61
CA ARG A 331 14.16 -9.43 -0.50
C ARG A 331 14.15 -8.65 0.80
N TYR A 332 13.31 -9.07 1.73
CA TYR A 332 13.32 -8.62 3.11
C TYR A 332 14.07 -9.64 3.96
N THR A 333 14.92 -9.16 4.85
CA THR A 333 15.66 -9.99 5.79
C THR A 333 15.47 -9.42 7.18
N GLN A 334 14.86 -10.20 8.06
CA GLN A 334 14.72 -9.94 9.48
C GLN A 334 15.73 -10.82 10.21
N THR A 335 16.77 -10.21 10.78
CA THR A 335 17.77 -10.94 11.56
C THR A 335 17.86 -10.36 12.95
N GLY A 336 18.15 -11.19 13.94
CA GLY A 336 18.42 -10.67 15.27
C GLY A 336 18.98 -11.70 16.23
N ALA A 337 19.26 -11.24 17.44
CA ALA A 337 19.70 -12.06 18.54
C ALA A 337 18.96 -11.67 19.82
N ILE A 338 18.57 -12.66 20.62
CA ILE A 338 17.91 -12.45 21.90
C ILE A 338 18.67 -13.24 22.96
N ARG A 339 18.89 -12.63 24.13
CA ARG A 339 19.43 -13.30 25.32
C ARG A 339 18.47 -13.14 26.50
N SER A 340 18.26 -14.22 27.23
CA SER A 340 17.42 -14.24 28.42
C SER A 340 18.09 -14.99 29.57
N LYS A 341 17.68 -14.66 30.80
CA LYS A 341 18.11 -15.37 32.02
C LYS A 341 17.27 -16.63 32.18
N ASP A 342 17.91 -17.69 32.66
CA ASP A 342 17.29 -18.94 33.13
C ASP A 342 16.63 -19.83 32.07
N VAL A 343 16.19 -19.30 30.93
CA VAL A 343 15.58 -20.06 29.81
C VAL A 343 15.96 -19.50 28.44
N TYR A 344 15.94 -20.36 27.41
CA TYR A 344 16.05 -19.91 26.02
C TYR A 344 14.90 -18.97 25.67
N PRO A 345 15.18 -17.79 25.09
CA PRO A 345 14.13 -16.90 24.63
C PRO A 345 13.38 -17.50 23.44
N THR A 346 12.11 -17.12 23.29
CA THR A 346 11.31 -17.44 22.10
C THR A 346 11.75 -16.52 20.96
N PRO A 347 12.03 -17.04 19.75
CA PRO A 347 12.29 -16.19 18.61
C PRO A 347 11.07 -15.30 18.32
N PRO A 348 11.27 -14.04 17.86
CA PRO A 348 10.16 -13.13 17.65
C PRO A 348 9.31 -13.59 16.47
N GLY A 349 8.06 -13.13 16.43
CA GLY A 349 7.19 -13.34 15.29
C GLY A 349 7.76 -12.73 14.00
N TYR A 350 7.24 -13.19 12.87
CA TYR A 350 7.59 -12.61 11.57
C TYR A 350 7.03 -11.19 11.46
N ASN A 351 7.88 -10.23 11.12
CA ASN A 351 7.46 -8.87 10.78
C ASN A 351 6.96 -8.76 9.33
N TRP A 352 6.92 -9.88 8.59
CA TRP A 352 6.44 -9.97 7.22
C TRP A 352 5.48 -11.15 7.04
N ASN A 353 4.61 -11.07 6.03
CA ASN A 353 3.64 -12.11 5.73
C ASN A 353 4.37 -13.45 5.45
N VAL A 354 3.99 -14.50 6.19
CA VAL A 354 4.59 -15.85 6.07
C VAL A 354 4.46 -16.44 4.67
N SER A 355 3.49 -16.00 3.87
CA SER A 355 3.35 -16.42 2.46
C SER A 355 4.55 -16.02 1.58
N GLY A 356 5.32 -14.99 1.98
CA GLY A 356 6.56 -14.59 1.32
C GLY A 356 7.82 -15.18 1.95
N LEU A 357 7.72 -16.02 2.99
CA LEU A 357 8.89 -16.57 3.69
C LEU A 357 9.65 -17.55 2.79
N LEU A 358 10.87 -17.19 2.41
CA LEU A 358 11.78 -18.07 1.67
C LEU A 358 12.60 -18.98 2.59
N SER A 359 13.08 -18.44 3.70
CA SER A 359 14.00 -19.13 4.59
C SER A 359 13.81 -18.67 6.01
N GLU A 360 13.78 -19.62 6.93
CA GLU A 360 13.84 -19.39 8.37
C GLU A 360 15.02 -20.16 8.93
N GLN A 361 15.84 -19.47 9.70
CA GLN A 361 16.94 -20.07 10.42
C GLN A 361 16.94 -19.56 11.85
N VAL A 362 16.77 -20.47 12.80
CA VAL A 362 16.86 -20.20 14.24
C VAL A 362 17.97 -21.05 14.83
N THR A 363 18.98 -20.40 15.40
CA THR A 363 20.16 -21.05 15.98
C THR A 363 20.24 -20.73 17.46
N ARG A 364 20.20 -21.76 18.31
CA ARG A 364 20.45 -21.60 19.74
C ARG A 364 21.93 -21.40 20.00
N ILE A 365 22.26 -20.42 20.84
CA ILE A 365 23.61 -20.19 21.35
C ILE A 365 23.76 -21.03 22.63
N ALA A 366 24.92 -21.66 22.84
CA ALA A 366 25.16 -22.43 24.06
C ALA A 366 25.01 -21.52 25.30
N PRO A 367 24.47 -22.03 26.42
CA PRO A 367 24.31 -21.22 27.63
C PRO A 367 25.67 -20.78 28.17
N GLU A 368 25.77 -19.51 28.58
CA GLU A 368 26.97 -18.93 29.19
C GLU A 368 26.70 -18.70 30.68
N PHE A 369 27.63 -19.10 31.56
CA PHE A 369 27.50 -18.84 33.00
C PHE A 369 28.06 -17.46 33.34
N GLU A 370 27.21 -16.58 33.88
CA GLU A 370 27.60 -15.23 34.29
C GLU A 370 28.10 -15.24 35.75
N VAL A 371 29.43 -15.23 35.91
CA VAL A 371 30.11 -15.38 37.21
C VAL A 371 29.71 -14.30 38.24
N GLY A 372 29.32 -13.10 37.79
CA GLY A 372 28.91 -11.99 38.67
C GLY A 372 27.49 -12.11 39.21
N ALA A 373 26.55 -12.56 38.38
CA ALA A 373 25.13 -12.64 38.73
C ALA A 373 24.70 -14.04 39.20
N GLY A 374 25.55 -15.06 38.99
CA GLY A 374 25.26 -16.45 39.37
C GLY A 374 24.22 -17.14 38.49
N ASN A 375 23.87 -16.58 37.33
CA ASN A 375 22.83 -17.07 36.44
C ASN A 375 23.41 -17.64 35.14
N PHE A 376 22.63 -18.50 34.47
CA PHE A 376 22.91 -18.90 33.10
C PHE A 376 22.20 -17.96 32.13
N ILE A 377 22.93 -17.47 31.13
CA ILE A 377 22.41 -16.68 30.03
C ILE A 377 22.22 -17.59 28.83
N TYR A 378 21.00 -17.62 28.31
CA TYR A 378 20.64 -18.41 27.14
C TYR A 378 20.45 -17.46 25.96
N GLY A 379 21.08 -17.77 24.83
CA GLY A 379 21.01 -16.94 23.63
C GLY A 379 20.34 -17.64 22.45
N LEU A 380 19.75 -16.86 21.55
CA LEU A 380 19.19 -17.32 20.29
C LEU A 380 19.55 -16.31 19.21
N GLN A 381 19.90 -16.79 18.02
CA GLN A 381 20.02 -16.01 16.79
C GLN A 381 18.93 -16.45 15.81
N TYR A 382 18.32 -15.50 15.11
CA TYR A 382 17.31 -15.79 14.09
C TYR A 382 17.61 -15.02 12.80
N THR A 383 17.19 -15.59 11.68
CA THR A 383 17.22 -15.00 10.35
C THR A 383 16.01 -15.49 9.58
N TYR A 384 15.14 -14.56 9.20
CA TYR A 384 14.02 -14.80 8.31
C TYR A 384 14.27 -14.04 7.02
N ILE A 385 14.20 -14.73 5.89
CA ILE A 385 14.34 -14.15 4.56
C ILE A 385 13.01 -14.30 3.87
N PHE A 386 12.49 -13.20 3.35
CA PHE A 386 11.25 -13.15 2.60
C PHE A 386 11.52 -12.65 1.19
N GLU A 387 10.74 -13.15 0.23
CA GLU A 387 10.73 -12.67 -1.14
C GLU A 387 9.29 -12.39 -1.55
N PHE A 388 9.10 -11.21 -2.12
CA PHE A 388 7.79 -10.75 -2.55
C PHE A 388 7.92 -9.95 -3.84
N ALA A 389 6.92 -10.12 -4.69
CA ALA A 389 6.72 -9.20 -5.79
C ALA A 389 6.40 -7.81 -5.24
N ILE A 390 6.66 -6.75 -6.01
CA ILE A 390 6.35 -5.34 -5.72
C ILE A 390 4.88 -5.09 -5.25
N THR A 391 4.01 -6.10 -5.29
CA THR A 391 2.55 -6.00 -5.16
C THR A 391 1.95 -6.39 -3.81
N GLN A 392 2.71 -6.73 -2.76
CA GLN A 392 2.14 -7.05 -1.43
C GLN A 392 2.27 -5.90 -0.42
N GLY A 393 1.15 -5.28 -0.07
CA GLY A 393 1.01 -4.38 1.09
C GLY A 393 1.01 -5.15 2.42
N TRP A 394 1.44 -4.48 3.47
CA TRP A 394 1.64 -5.01 4.83
C TRP A 394 0.31 -5.47 5.48
N SER A 395 0.39 -6.53 6.30
CA SER A 395 -0.60 -6.83 7.34
C SER A 395 0.08 -6.66 8.71
N SER A 396 -0.46 -5.80 9.57
CA SER A 396 -0.06 -5.64 10.99
C SER A 396 -0.55 -6.79 11.85
#